data_AF-A0A1A8DHX0-F1
#
_entry.id   AF-A0A1A8DHX0-F1
#
_cell.length_a   1.000
_cell.length_b   1.000
_cell.length_c   1.000
_cell.angle_alpha   90.00
_cell.angle_beta   90.00
_cell.angle_gamma   90.00
#
_symmetry.space_group_name_H-M   'P 1'
#
loop_
_entity.id
_entity.type
_entity.pdbx_description
1 polymer ?
#
loop_
_entity_poly.entity_id
_entity_poly.type
_entity_poly.pdbx_seq_one_letter_code
_entity_poly.pdbx_strand_id
1 'polypeptide(L)'
;EIQSRRDSPLILQSDRNVTINARNDQGQLTGQLTVGSEMVEAQCQRFEVRSADGERVLFSADEEEISIGTEKLKVTGSEGVVFSHSVETSHVRAEPFQDLKLESPTRTLTLEAPRGVEISAGVGDFTASCRKDLILQSSDGEIFLDANTIKLGNIPLGSSVDPLEGAPAG
;
A
#
# COMPACT_ATOMS: atom_id res chain seq x y z
N GLU A 1 48.96 -0.29 4.82
CA GLU A 1 47.78 0.56 5.10
C GLU A 1 47.73 1.67 4.07
N ILE A 2 46.56 1.96 3.50
CA ILE A 2 46.36 3.06 2.54
C ILE A 2 45.53 4.11 3.26
N GLN A 3 46.05 5.32 3.39
CA GLN A 3 45.36 6.44 4.04
C GLN A 3 45.37 7.66 3.12
N SER A 4 44.31 8.45 3.14
CA SER A 4 44.30 9.76 2.50
C SER A 4 45.11 10.78 3.32
N ARG A 5 45.40 11.92 2.68
CA ARG A 5 45.98 13.07 3.39
C ARG A 5 44.93 13.67 4.33
N ARG A 6 45.38 14.37 5.39
CA ARG A 6 44.48 15.13 6.28
C ARG A 6 43.55 16.01 5.45
N ASP A 7 42.28 16.00 5.82
CA ASP A 7 41.21 16.78 5.20
C ASP A 7 41.05 16.54 3.68
N SER A 8 41.53 15.40 3.17
CA SER A 8 41.38 15.00 1.77
C SER A 8 40.70 13.63 1.67
N PRO A 9 39.78 13.43 0.72
CA PRO A 9 39.18 12.11 0.49
C PRO A 9 40.21 11.14 -0.10
N LEU A 10 40.06 9.85 0.19
CA LEU A 10 40.71 8.79 -0.58
C LEU A 10 39.94 8.59 -1.87
N ILE A 11 40.54 8.91 -3.02
CA ILE A 11 39.91 8.77 -4.33
C ILE A 11 40.49 7.55 -5.04
N LEU A 12 39.62 6.61 -5.41
CA LEU A 12 39.94 5.43 -6.23
C LEU A 12 39.24 5.61 -7.60
N GLN A 13 40.02 5.67 -8.68
CA GLN A 13 39.52 5.81 -10.04
C GLN A 13 40.00 4.64 -10.89
N SER A 14 39.11 4.09 -11.71
CA SER A 14 39.35 2.92 -12.55
C SER A 14 38.45 3.00 -13.78
N ASP A 15 38.93 2.50 -14.91
CA ASP A 15 38.14 2.27 -16.14
C ASP A 15 37.31 0.97 -16.06
N ARG A 16 37.52 0.19 -14.98
CA ARG A 16 36.81 -1.05 -14.66
C ARG A 16 36.19 -0.99 -13.27
N ASN A 17 35.35 -1.97 -12.97
CA ASN A 17 34.72 -2.13 -11.67
C ASN A 17 35.75 -2.10 -10.53
N VAL A 18 35.37 -1.42 -9.44
CA VAL A 18 36.16 -1.36 -8.21
C VAL A 18 35.46 -2.18 -7.14
N THR A 19 36.17 -3.13 -6.54
CA THR A 19 35.65 -3.97 -5.45
C THR A 19 36.44 -3.73 -4.16
N ILE A 20 35.71 -3.44 -3.09
CA ILE A 20 36.24 -3.27 -1.73
C ILE A 20 35.80 -4.48 -0.91
N ASN A 21 36.75 -5.19 -0.31
CA ASN A 21 36.49 -6.35 0.54
C ASN A 21 36.82 -6.02 2.00
N ALA A 22 35.85 -6.17 2.89
CA ALA A 22 36.07 -6.18 4.33
C ALA A 22 36.41 -7.62 4.75
N ARG A 23 37.44 -7.78 5.60
CA ARG A 23 37.86 -9.08 6.12
C ARG A 23 38.04 -9.01 7.63
N ASN A 24 37.75 -10.12 8.32
CA ASN A 24 38.05 -10.26 9.75
C ASN A 24 39.53 -10.61 9.99
N ASP A 25 39.92 -10.75 11.26
CA ASP A 25 41.30 -11.06 11.68
C ASP A 25 41.79 -12.43 11.19
N GLN A 26 40.88 -13.33 10.82
CA GLN A 26 41.19 -14.63 10.21
C GLN A 26 41.35 -14.55 8.69
N GLY A 27 41.21 -13.37 8.10
CA GLY A 27 41.29 -13.13 6.66
C GLY A 27 40.04 -13.54 5.88
N GLN A 28 38.95 -13.91 6.56
CA GLN A 28 37.68 -14.29 5.94
C GLN A 28 36.90 -13.05 5.51
N LEU A 29 36.23 -13.12 4.36
CA LEU A 29 35.39 -12.05 3.84
C LEU A 29 34.16 -11.84 4.73
N THR A 30 33.95 -10.62 5.21
CA THR A 30 32.79 -10.23 6.03
C THR A 30 31.84 -9.28 5.30
N GLY A 31 32.31 -8.64 4.23
CA GLY A 31 31.49 -7.81 3.37
C GLY A 31 32.21 -7.43 2.09
N GLN A 32 31.44 -7.16 1.04
CA GLN A 32 31.95 -6.73 -0.25
C GLN A 32 31.09 -5.58 -0.79
N LEU A 33 31.73 -4.54 -1.32
CA LEU A 33 31.09 -3.47 -2.07
C LEU A 33 31.75 -3.38 -3.45
N THR A 34 30.95 -3.54 -4.51
CA THR A 34 31.42 -3.44 -5.89
C THR A 34 30.72 -2.29 -6.59
N VAL A 35 31.50 -1.34 -7.10
CA VAL A 35 31.03 -0.23 -7.93
C VAL A 35 31.33 -0.56 -9.39
N GLY A 36 30.29 -0.81 -10.18
CA GLY A 36 30.39 -1.03 -11.62
C GLY A 36 29.93 0.19 -12.44
N SER A 37 29.90 0.04 -13.76
CA SER A 37 29.46 1.10 -14.68
C SER A 37 27.96 1.39 -14.63
N GLU A 38 27.15 0.41 -14.21
CA GLU A 38 25.68 0.48 -14.21
C GLU A 38 25.05 0.37 -12.82
N MET A 39 25.71 -0.31 -11.89
CA MET A 39 25.16 -0.61 -10.58
C MET A 39 26.22 -0.61 -9.48
N VAL A 40 25.75 -0.40 -8.25
CA VAL A 40 26.52 -0.62 -7.03
C VAL A 40 25.92 -1.83 -6.32
N GLU A 41 26.76 -2.82 -6.03
CA GLU A 41 26.38 -4.05 -5.36
C GLU A 41 27.01 -4.11 -3.98
N ALA A 42 26.21 -4.39 -2.96
CA ALA A 42 26.65 -4.58 -1.59
C ALA A 42 26.28 -6.01 -1.13
N GLN A 43 27.30 -6.82 -0.83
CA GLN A 43 27.14 -8.12 -0.21
C GLN A 43 27.57 -8.02 1.26
N CYS A 44 26.60 -7.99 2.16
CA CYS A 44 26.81 -7.84 3.59
C CYS A 44 25.63 -8.40 4.37
N GLN A 45 25.79 -8.64 5.67
CA GLN A 45 24.69 -9.10 6.53
C GLN A 45 23.62 -8.01 6.72
N ARG A 46 24.02 -6.74 6.69
CA ARG A 46 23.13 -5.60 6.87
C ARG A 46 23.68 -4.38 6.14
N PHE A 47 22.85 -3.79 5.29
CA PHE A 47 23.14 -2.56 4.56
C PHE A 47 22.33 -1.41 5.17
N GLU A 48 22.96 -0.27 5.45
CA GLU A 48 22.29 0.92 5.99
C GLU A 48 22.67 2.19 5.22
N VAL A 49 21.66 3.02 4.94
CA VAL A 49 21.83 4.41 4.51
C VAL A 49 21.41 5.30 5.66
N ARG A 50 22.30 6.19 6.10
CA ARG A 50 22.08 7.10 7.23
C ARG A 50 21.96 8.55 6.77
N SER A 51 21.34 9.38 7.61
CA SER A 51 21.32 10.83 7.44
C SER A 51 22.73 11.42 7.45
N ALA A 52 22.88 12.65 6.96
CA ALA A 52 24.19 13.30 6.85
C ALA A 52 24.89 13.52 8.20
N ASP A 53 24.13 13.65 9.29
CA ASP A 53 24.62 13.70 10.67
C ASP A 53 24.93 12.30 11.27
N GLY A 54 24.54 11.22 10.58
CA GLY A 54 24.72 9.84 11.01
C GLY A 54 23.72 9.34 12.05
N GLU A 55 22.85 10.20 12.58
CA GLU A 55 21.99 9.90 13.72
C GLU A 55 20.81 8.99 13.36
N ARG A 56 20.23 9.15 12.16
CA ARG A 56 19.04 8.41 11.73
C ARG A 56 19.34 7.45 10.59
N VAL A 57 18.83 6.22 10.70
CA VAL A 57 18.80 5.27 9.57
C VAL A 57 17.63 5.64 8.66
N LEU A 58 17.92 5.91 7.39
CA LEU A 58 16.94 6.26 6.36
C LEU A 58 16.45 5.03 5.59
N PHE A 59 17.32 4.04 5.42
CA PHE A 59 17.05 2.77 4.77
C PHE A 59 17.93 1.70 5.39
N SER A 60 17.38 0.53 5.70
CA SER A 60 18.15 -0.65 6.07
C SER A 60 17.60 -1.90 5.39
N ALA A 61 18.49 -2.81 5.03
CA ALA A 61 18.13 -4.11 4.49
C ALA A 61 19.04 -5.19 5.09
N ASP A 62 18.43 -6.28 5.54
CA ASP A 62 19.10 -7.52 5.95
C ASP A 62 18.33 -8.74 5.42
N GLU A 63 18.66 -9.95 5.90
CA GLU A 63 18.02 -11.19 5.46
C GLU A 63 16.55 -11.31 5.91
N GLU A 64 16.13 -10.56 6.93
CA GLU A 64 14.80 -10.67 7.53
C GLU A 64 13.86 -9.60 6.99
N GLU A 65 14.31 -8.34 6.91
CA GLU A 65 13.46 -7.23 6.52
C GLU A 65 14.17 -6.10 5.76
N ILE A 66 13.35 -5.27 5.10
CA ILE A 66 13.75 -3.97 4.57
C ILE A 66 12.96 -2.90 5.33
N SER A 67 13.67 -2.00 5.97
CA SER A 67 13.12 -0.93 6.79
C SER A 67 13.42 0.43 6.17
N ILE A 68 12.39 1.26 6.01
CA ILE A 68 12.47 2.58 5.39
C ILE A 68 12.13 3.64 6.45
N GLY A 69 13.16 4.33 6.95
CA GLY A 69 13.04 5.34 7.99
C GLY A 69 12.85 6.76 7.46
N THR A 70 12.40 6.95 6.23
CA THR A 70 12.07 8.28 5.68
C THR A 70 10.62 8.67 5.96
N GLU A 71 10.33 9.97 6.03
CA GLU A 71 8.96 10.47 6.19
C GLU A 71 8.11 10.26 4.93
N LYS A 72 8.75 10.19 3.76
CA LYS A 72 8.08 10.08 2.48
C LYS A 72 8.78 9.04 1.61
N LEU A 73 8.05 7.99 1.26
CA LEU A 73 8.40 7.04 0.20
C LEU A 73 7.53 7.35 -1.01
N LYS A 74 8.15 7.72 -2.14
CA LYS A 74 7.44 7.97 -3.40
C LYS A 74 7.79 6.88 -4.40
N VAL A 75 6.77 6.19 -4.92
CA VAL A 75 6.90 5.22 -6.01
C VAL A 75 6.44 5.90 -7.30
N THR A 76 7.34 6.02 -8.29
CA THR A 76 7.08 6.72 -9.56
C THR A 76 7.02 5.81 -10.78
N GLY A 77 7.12 4.50 -10.60
CA GLY A 77 7.00 3.53 -11.70
C GLY A 77 5.58 3.57 -12.29
N SER A 78 5.46 3.41 -13.61
CA SER A 78 4.16 3.38 -14.31
C SER A 78 3.24 2.28 -13.79
N GLU A 79 3.85 1.16 -13.37
CA GLU A 79 3.14 -0.02 -12.84
C GLU A 79 2.78 0.12 -11.34
N GLY A 80 3.19 1.22 -10.70
CA GLY A 80 2.97 1.44 -9.28
C GLY A 80 3.75 0.46 -8.40
N VAL A 81 3.11 0.00 -7.32
CA VAL A 81 3.65 -0.95 -6.35
C VAL A 81 2.63 -2.04 -6.10
N VAL A 82 3.09 -3.28 -6.02
CA VAL A 82 2.26 -4.45 -5.67
C VAL A 82 2.59 -4.88 -4.26
N PHE A 83 1.55 -4.96 -3.41
CA PHE A 83 1.65 -5.49 -2.06
C PHE A 83 1.02 -6.87 -2.04
N SER A 84 1.83 -7.91 -1.82
CA SER A 84 1.35 -9.30 -1.75
C SER A 84 0.63 -9.63 -0.45
N HIS A 85 0.74 -8.77 0.55
CA HIS A 85 0.18 -8.92 1.88
C HIS A 85 -0.54 -7.63 2.30
N SER A 86 -0.94 -7.57 3.57
CA SER A 86 -1.61 -6.41 4.15
C SER A 86 -0.71 -5.17 4.15
N VAL A 87 -1.32 -4.02 3.88
CA VAL A 87 -0.73 -2.70 4.09
C VAL A 87 -1.45 -2.06 5.27
N GLU A 88 -0.73 -1.77 6.35
CA GLU A 88 -1.26 -1.04 7.49
C GLU A 88 -0.86 0.44 7.37
N THR A 89 -1.86 1.31 7.36
CA THR A 89 -1.66 2.77 7.32
C THR A 89 -2.78 3.47 8.07
N SER A 90 -2.46 4.59 8.71
CA SER A 90 -3.46 5.41 9.40
C SER A 90 -4.46 6.05 8.43
N HIS A 91 -4.01 6.41 7.22
CA HIS A 91 -4.84 7.11 6.24
C HIS A 91 -4.47 6.70 4.82
N VAL A 92 -5.47 6.68 3.95
CA VAL A 92 -5.31 6.55 2.50
C VAL A 92 -5.99 7.77 1.87
N ARG A 93 -5.25 8.51 1.03
CA ARG A 93 -5.75 9.72 0.37
C ARG A 93 -5.15 9.83 -1.04
N ALA A 94 -5.93 10.34 -1.98
CA ALA A 94 -5.43 10.76 -3.29
C ALA A 94 -4.70 12.11 -3.22
N GLU A 95 -3.97 12.44 -4.29
CA GLU A 95 -3.40 13.77 -4.47
C GLU A 95 -4.50 14.84 -4.59
N PRO A 96 -4.22 16.12 -4.28
CA PRO A 96 -5.18 17.20 -4.47
C PRO A 96 -5.75 17.20 -5.90
N PHE A 97 -7.08 17.36 -5.99
CA PHE A 97 -7.83 17.37 -7.26
C PHE A 97 -7.80 16.03 -8.04
N GLN A 98 -7.43 14.94 -7.38
CA GLN A 98 -7.53 13.58 -7.94
C GLN A 98 -8.48 12.73 -7.09
N ASP A 99 -9.15 11.79 -7.74
CA ASP A 99 -10.05 10.87 -7.07
C ASP A 99 -9.29 9.74 -6.38
N LEU A 100 -9.68 9.41 -5.14
CA LEU A 100 -9.24 8.17 -4.50
C LEU A 100 -10.04 7.00 -5.08
N LYS A 101 -9.44 6.29 -6.03
CA LYS A 101 -10.06 5.11 -6.65
C LYS A 101 -9.64 3.84 -5.93
N LEU A 102 -10.60 3.15 -5.33
CA LEU A 102 -10.44 1.78 -4.84
C LEU A 102 -11.19 0.87 -5.82
N GLU A 103 -10.47 0.00 -6.54
CA GLU A 103 -11.06 -0.86 -7.57
C GLU A 103 -10.68 -2.33 -7.41
N SER A 104 -11.62 -3.21 -7.75
CA SER A 104 -11.38 -4.65 -7.92
C SER A 104 -11.91 -5.06 -9.28
N PRO A 105 -11.09 -4.99 -10.35
CA PRO A 105 -11.56 -5.24 -11.72
C PRO A 105 -11.98 -6.69 -11.96
N THR A 106 -11.38 -7.63 -11.23
CA THR A 106 -11.53 -9.07 -11.47
C THR A 106 -12.33 -9.79 -10.39
N ARG A 107 -12.51 -9.18 -9.21
CA ARG A 107 -13.09 -9.83 -8.02
C ARG A 107 -13.91 -8.83 -7.20
N THR A 108 -13.85 -8.97 -5.88
CA THR A 108 -14.58 -8.17 -4.91
C THR A 108 -13.65 -7.12 -4.31
N LEU A 109 -14.20 -5.95 -4.00
CA LEU A 109 -13.61 -4.97 -3.08
C LEU A 109 -14.44 -5.01 -1.79
N THR A 110 -13.81 -5.28 -0.65
CA THR A 110 -14.47 -5.33 0.66
C THR A 110 -13.96 -4.20 1.54
N LEU A 111 -14.86 -3.45 2.15
CA LEU A 111 -14.56 -2.43 3.16
C LEU A 111 -15.22 -2.87 4.47
N GLU A 112 -14.44 -3.11 5.51
CA GLU A 112 -14.91 -3.59 6.81
C GLU A 112 -14.25 -2.80 7.93
N ALA A 113 -15.03 -2.48 8.97
CA ALA A 113 -14.54 -1.77 10.14
C ALA A 113 -15.32 -2.17 11.40
N PRO A 114 -14.67 -2.25 12.58
CA PRO A 114 -15.31 -2.71 13.81
C PRO A 114 -16.54 -1.90 14.25
N ARG A 115 -16.61 -0.61 13.86
CA ARG A 115 -17.72 0.30 14.17
C ARG A 115 -18.59 0.62 12.95
N GLY A 116 -18.44 -0.13 11.86
CA GLY A 116 -19.03 0.18 10.57
C GLY A 116 -18.17 1.13 9.74
N VAL A 117 -18.49 1.22 8.45
CA VAL A 117 -17.80 2.08 7.47
C VAL A 117 -18.69 3.28 7.19
N GLU A 118 -18.20 4.48 7.50
CA GLU A 118 -18.86 5.73 7.09
C GLU A 118 -18.31 6.17 5.73
N ILE A 119 -19.21 6.42 4.78
CA ILE A 119 -18.87 6.98 3.47
C ILE A 119 -19.56 8.33 3.37
N SER A 120 -18.78 9.41 3.35
CA SER A 120 -19.29 10.78 3.26
C SER A 120 -18.58 11.56 2.15
N ALA A 121 -19.32 12.41 1.46
CA ALA A 121 -18.81 13.34 0.46
C ALA A 121 -18.96 14.76 1.02
N GLY A 122 -17.89 15.32 1.59
CA GLY A 122 -17.93 16.66 2.19
C GLY A 122 -18.20 17.78 1.18
N VAL A 123 -17.80 17.57 -0.08
CA VAL A 123 -18.09 18.44 -1.23
C VAL A 123 -18.38 17.54 -2.43
N GLY A 124 -19.50 17.77 -3.11
CA GLY A 124 -19.95 16.99 -4.28
C GLY A 124 -20.96 15.90 -3.94
N ASP A 125 -21.15 14.96 -4.87
CA ASP A 125 -22.14 13.89 -4.78
C ASP A 125 -21.47 12.55 -4.47
N PHE A 126 -22.13 11.73 -3.65
CA PHE A 126 -21.81 10.30 -3.56
C PHE A 126 -22.66 9.52 -4.57
N THR A 127 -22.00 8.81 -5.48
CA THR A 127 -22.69 7.99 -6.49
C THR A 127 -22.27 6.52 -6.35
N ALA A 128 -23.26 5.64 -6.14
CA ALA A 128 -23.08 4.19 -6.19
C ALA A 128 -23.86 3.62 -7.39
N SER A 129 -23.17 2.90 -8.26
CA SER A 129 -23.77 2.25 -9.43
C SER A 129 -23.34 0.79 -9.53
N CYS A 130 -24.27 -0.11 -9.81
CA CYS A 130 -24.01 -1.52 -10.02
C CYS A 130 -24.53 -1.97 -11.39
N ARG A 131 -23.87 -2.96 -12.01
CA ARG A 131 -24.38 -3.57 -13.25
C ARG A 131 -25.48 -4.61 -13.02
N LYS A 132 -25.44 -5.28 -11.87
CA LYS A 132 -26.41 -6.32 -11.47
C LYS A 132 -27.25 -5.77 -10.32
N ASP A 133 -26.87 -6.12 -9.10
CA ASP A 133 -27.63 -5.84 -7.90
C ASP A 133 -26.85 -4.88 -6.99
N LEU A 134 -27.56 -3.91 -6.42
CA LEU A 134 -27.10 -3.09 -5.29
C LEU A 134 -27.92 -3.54 -4.08
N ILE A 135 -27.28 -4.20 -3.12
CA ILE A 135 -27.96 -4.66 -1.90
C ILE A 135 -27.65 -3.65 -0.79
N LEU A 136 -28.68 -2.94 -0.33
CA LEU A 136 -28.65 -2.13 0.89
C LEU A 136 -29.41 -2.91 1.96
N GLN A 137 -28.71 -3.39 2.99
CA GLN A 137 -29.29 -4.24 4.02
C GLN A 137 -28.82 -3.79 5.41
N SER A 138 -29.76 -3.72 6.35
CA SER A 138 -29.49 -3.58 7.78
C SER A 138 -29.86 -4.90 8.48
N SER A 139 -29.01 -5.37 9.40
CA SER A 139 -29.24 -6.62 10.13
C SER A 139 -30.08 -6.43 11.39
N ASP A 140 -29.79 -5.39 12.18
CA ASP A 140 -30.42 -5.11 13.48
C ASP A 140 -31.11 -3.74 13.56
N GLY A 141 -30.94 -2.90 12.53
CA GLY A 141 -31.41 -1.52 12.55
C GLY A 141 -32.33 -1.19 11.38
N GLU A 142 -32.34 0.08 11.02
CA GLU A 142 -33.10 0.60 9.89
C GLU A 142 -32.17 1.12 8.80
N ILE A 143 -32.70 1.22 7.58
CA ILE A 143 -32.07 1.98 6.50
C ILE A 143 -32.75 3.34 6.48
N PHE A 144 -32.02 4.37 6.91
CA PHE A 144 -32.53 5.74 6.96
C PHE A 144 -32.07 6.52 5.73
N LEU A 145 -33.04 7.03 4.95
CA LEU A 145 -32.80 7.87 3.78
C LEU A 145 -33.41 9.24 4.05
N ASP A 146 -32.59 10.23 4.38
CA ASP A 146 -33.00 11.60 4.64
C ASP A 146 -32.59 12.51 3.49
N ALA A 147 -33.58 12.89 2.67
CA ALA A 147 -33.36 13.76 1.53
C ALA A 147 -34.64 14.50 1.14
N ASN A 148 -34.47 15.68 0.54
CA ASN A 148 -35.58 16.43 -0.06
C ASN A 148 -36.35 15.62 -1.12
N THR A 149 -35.69 14.67 -1.77
CA THR A 149 -36.30 13.84 -2.81
C THR A 149 -35.64 12.48 -2.87
N ILE A 150 -36.45 11.43 -2.73
CA ILE A 150 -36.04 10.04 -2.94
C ILE A 150 -36.87 9.51 -4.11
N LYS A 151 -36.20 8.96 -5.13
CA LYS A 151 -36.86 8.39 -6.31
C LYS A 151 -36.53 6.91 -6.41
N LEU A 152 -37.57 6.08 -6.33
CA LEU A 152 -37.48 4.65 -6.58
C LEU A 152 -38.30 4.35 -7.83
N GLY A 153 -37.64 4.19 -8.97
CA GLY A 153 -38.29 3.97 -10.26
C GLY A 153 -38.48 2.48 -10.57
N ASN A 154 -39.60 2.14 -11.22
CA ASN A 154 -39.86 0.81 -11.78
C ASN A 154 -39.76 -0.35 -10.77
N ILE A 155 -40.17 -0.15 -9.51
CA ILE A 155 -40.27 -1.25 -8.55
C ILE A 155 -41.40 -2.18 -9.01
N PRO A 156 -41.12 -3.45 -9.36
CA PRO A 156 -42.18 -4.41 -9.70
C PRO A 156 -43.01 -4.74 -8.46
N LEU A 157 -44.31 -4.99 -8.66
CA LEU A 157 -45.22 -5.39 -7.58
C LEU A 157 -44.77 -6.75 -7.02
N GLY A 158 -44.47 -6.82 -5.72
CA GLY A 158 -44.21 -8.09 -5.05
C GLY A 158 -45.52 -8.85 -4.85
N SER A 159 -45.60 -10.08 -5.35
CA SER A 159 -46.69 -11.00 -4.99
C SER A 159 -46.32 -11.72 -3.70
N SER A 160 -46.89 -11.31 -2.57
CA SER A 160 -46.90 -12.15 -1.38
C SER A 160 -47.84 -13.32 -1.64
N VAL A 161 -47.31 -14.52 -1.81
CA VAL A 161 -48.12 -15.74 -1.73
C VAL A 161 -48.41 -15.99 -0.26
N ASP A 162 -49.67 -15.91 0.14
CA ASP A 162 -50.11 -16.33 1.48
C ASP A 162 -49.92 -17.86 1.57
N PRO A 163 -49.07 -18.38 2.48
CA PRO A 163 -48.80 -19.81 2.57
C PRO A 163 -50.02 -20.66 2.94
N LEU A 164 -51.15 -20.03 3.29
CA LEU A 164 -52.34 -20.71 3.81
C LEU A 164 -53.47 -20.92 2.78
N GLU A 165 -53.33 -20.43 1.54
CA GLU A 165 -54.35 -20.56 0.48
C GLU A 165 -54.32 -21.94 -0.24
N GLY A 166 -54.02 -23.00 0.50
CA GLY A 166 -53.87 -24.36 -0.06
C GLY A 166 -54.32 -25.50 0.85
N ALA A 167 -54.91 -25.22 2.02
CA ALA A 167 -55.46 -26.29 2.87
C ALA A 167 -56.81 -26.76 2.30
N PRO A 168 -56.95 -28.01 1.83
CA PRO A 168 -58.26 -28.53 1.45
C PRO A 168 -59.17 -28.62 2.69
N ALA A 169 -60.42 -28.19 2.53
CA ALA A 169 -61.46 -28.45 3.53
C ALA A 169 -61.67 -29.98 3.62
N GLY A 170 -61.71 -30.48 4.85
CA GLY A 170 -61.89 -31.91 5.16
C GLY A 170 -63.24 -32.49 4.76
#